data_AF-A0A1T1BIU4-F1
#
_entry.id   AF-A0A1T1BIU4-F1
#
_cell.length_a   1.000
_cell.length_b   1.000
_cell.length_c   1.000
_cell.angle_alpha   90.00
_cell.angle_beta   90.00
_cell.angle_gamma   90.00
#
_symmetry.space_group_name_H-M   'P 1'
#
loop_
_entity.id
_entity.type
_entity.pdbx_description
1 polymer ?
#
loop_
_entity_poly.entity_id
_entity_poly.type
_entity_poly.pdbx_seq_one_letter_code
_entity_poly.pdbx_strand_id
1 'polypeptide(L)'
;MKVGDWVNSYSKGIWQILRIDELENELGEHATQTIVHCKRFLNSSYKKSFSAESCSAYFIKKLPEYEVEKVNEIIKLNNKWYEEFLNYQKFVDSIYNLSLYVSNSTEREIFKKSIDEKCKSVNGGLSKEIINQLPLSELDNNKKSTIRNFTAQFISINSEIKDRQLIYREVRFLDF
;
A
#
# COMPACT_ATOMS: atom_id res chain seq x y z
N MET A 1 19.24 -8.67 -2.71
CA MET A 1 18.16 -7.82 -3.25
C MET A 1 18.35 -6.45 -2.66
N LYS A 2 18.47 -5.42 -3.49
CA LYS A 2 18.68 -4.03 -3.08
C LYS A 2 17.96 -3.08 -4.02
N VAL A 3 17.81 -1.82 -3.60
CA VAL A 3 17.32 -0.74 -4.46
C VAL A 3 18.12 -0.69 -5.76
N GLY A 4 17.42 -0.55 -6.89
CA GLY A 4 17.99 -0.55 -8.23
C GLY A 4 18.06 -1.92 -8.91
N ASP A 5 17.91 -3.04 -8.18
CA ASP A 5 17.89 -4.38 -8.77
C ASP A 5 16.66 -4.58 -9.68
N TRP A 6 16.86 -5.27 -10.80
CA TRP A 6 15.79 -5.77 -11.66
C TRP A 6 15.19 -7.06 -11.10
N VAL A 7 13.86 -7.14 -11.07
CA VAL A 7 13.10 -8.24 -10.46
C VAL A 7 11.81 -8.55 -11.22
N ASN A 8 11.30 -9.76 -10.99
CA ASN A 8 9.89 -10.06 -11.16
C ASN A 8 9.18 -9.78 -9.82
N SER A 9 7.98 -9.22 -9.91
CA SER A 9 7.15 -8.89 -8.75
C SER A 9 5.84 -9.67 -8.79
N TYR A 10 4.89 -9.36 -7.90
CA TYR A 10 3.57 -9.96 -7.85
C TYR A 10 2.85 -9.84 -9.21
N SER A 11 2.82 -8.64 -9.79
CA SER A 11 2.26 -8.43 -11.13
C SER A 11 3.27 -8.78 -12.22
N LYS A 12 2.79 -9.35 -13.32
CA LYS A 12 3.64 -9.69 -14.48
C LYS A 12 4.34 -8.47 -15.06
N GLY A 13 5.62 -8.65 -15.38
CA GLY A 13 6.48 -7.66 -16.02
C GLY A 13 7.86 -7.62 -15.40
N ILE A 14 8.69 -6.70 -15.88
CA ILE A 14 10.04 -6.47 -15.41
C ILE A 14 10.04 -5.17 -14.59
N TRP A 15 10.43 -5.31 -13.34
CA TRP A 15 10.34 -4.28 -12.33
C TRP A 15 11.72 -3.90 -11.80
N GLN A 16 11.87 -2.66 -11.34
CA GLN A 16 13.04 -2.22 -10.60
C GLN A 16 12.63 -1.85 -9.18
N ILE A 17 13.43 -2.28 -8.21
CA ILE A 17 13.22 -1.93 -6.81
C ILE A 17 13.52 -0.44 -6.58
N LEU A 18 12.57 0.26 -5.99
CA LEU A 18 12.66 1.68 -5.62
C LEU A 18 12.98 1.88 -4.14
N ARG A 19 12.28 1.14 -3.28
CA ARG A 19 12.33 1.28 -1.83
C ARG A 19 12.05 -0.08 -1.19
N ILE A 20 12.69 -0.35 -0.06
CA ILE A 20 12.48 -1.55 0.74
C ILE A 20 12.23 -1.05 2.16
N ASP A 21 11.10 -1.45 2.74
CA ASP A 21 10.70 -1.04 4.08
C ASP A 21 10.43 -2.27 4.95
N GLU A 22 10.61 -2.10 6.26
CA GLU A 22 10.23 -3.09 7.27
C GLU A 22 8.98 -2.61 8.00
N LEU A 23 7.98 -3.48 8.05
CA LEU A 23 6.77 -3.29 8.84
C LEU A 23 6.75 -4.26 10.01
N GLU A 24 6.19 -3.85 11.13
CA GLU A 24 5.84 -4.76 12.21
C GLU A 24 4.68 -5.67 11.77
N ASN A 25 4.82 -6.98 12.00
CA ASN A 25 3.83 -7.99 11.62
C ASN A 25 2.83 -8.20 12.77
N GLU A 26 1.59 -8.48 12.40
CA GLU A 26 0.45 -8.65 13.31
C GLU A 26 0.35 -10.08 13.89
N LEU A 27 1.17 -11.01 13.40
CA LEU A 27 1.06 -12.45 13.70
C LEU A 27 1.86 -12.92 14.93
N GLY A 28 2.51 -12.04 15.69
CA GLY A 28 3.19 -12.39 16.93
C GLY A 28 4.35 -11.45 17.28
N GLU A 29 4.66 -11.34 18.58
CA GLU A 29 5.66 -10.41 19.12
C GLU A 29 6.99 -10.47 18.34
N HIS A 30 7.37 -9.35 17.74
CA HIS A 30 8.63 -9.09 17.02
C HIS A 30 8.81 -9.67 15.61
N ALA A 31 7.80 -10.28 14.98
CA ALA A 31 7.92 -10.60 13.57
C ALA A 31 7.87 -9.31 12.73
N THR A 32 8.81 -9.12 11.79
CA THR A 32 8.74 -8.03 10.81
C THR A 32 8.41 -8.59 9.43
N GLN A 33 7.70 -7.81 8.63
CA GLN A 33 7.44 -8.08 7.22
C GLN A 33 8.19 -7.07 6.37
N THR A 34 8.95 -7.56 5.39
CA THR A 34 9.58 -6.70 4.39
C THR A 34 8.59 -6.39 3.26
N ILE A 35 8.36 -5.10 3.01
CA ILE A 35 7.61 -4.60 1.86
C ILE A 35 8.59 -4.02 0.85
N VAL A 36 8.37 -4.34 -0.41
CA VAL A 36 9.19 -3.86 -1.53
C VAL A 36 8.32 -3.03 -2.45
N HIS A 37 8.75 -1.79 -2.68
CA HIS A 37 8.16 -0.88 -3.65
C HIS A 37 8.92 -0.95 -4.95
N CYS A 38 8.20 -1.14 -6.04
CA CYS A 38 8.76 -1.39 -7.36
C CYS A 38 8.12 -0.48 -8.41
N LYS A 39 8.88 -0.11 -9.43
CA LYS A 39 8.33 0.45 -10.69
C LYS A 39 8.57 -0.48 -11.86
N ARG A 40 7.55 -0.66 -12.70
CA ARG A 40 7.63 -1.50 -13.90
C ARG A 40 8.26 -0.70 -15.03
N PHE A 41 9.24 -1.29 -15.71
CA PHE A 41 9.80 -0.74 -16.93
C PHE A 41 9.12 -1.36 -18.16
N LEU A 42 9.03 -2.70 -18.16
CA LEU A 42 8.54 -3.47 -19.29
C LEU A 42 7.42 -4.44 -18.87
N ASN A 43 6.50 -4.73 -19.77
CA ASN A 43 5.57 -5.85 -19.58
C ASN A 43 6.27 -7.19 -19.91
N SER A 44 5.54 -8.31 -19.78
CA SER A 44 6.06 -9.65 -20.06
C SER A 44 6.43 -9.91 -21.53
N SER A 45 6.12 -8.98 -22.43
CA SER A 45 6.48 -9.03 -23.85
C SER A 45 7.54 -7.98 -24.20
N TYR A 46 8.25 -7.43 -23.22
CA TYR A 46 9.31 -6.43 -23.39
C TYR A 46 8.87 -5.13 -24.05
N LYS A 47 7.58 -4.78 -23.95
CA LYS A 47 7.09 -3.46 -24.38
C LYS A 47 7.08 -2.50 -23.20
N LYS A 48 7.34 -1.22 -23.47
CA LYS A 48 7.26 -0.12 -22.50
C LYS A 48 5.92 -0.18 -21.74
N SER A 49 5.97 -0.30 -20.42
CA SER A 49 4.76 -0.39 -19.59
C SER A 49 5.02 0.07 -18.17
N PHE A 50 4.94 1.39 -17.95
CA PHE A 50 5.20 1.97 -16.64
C PHE A 50 4.04 1.73 -15.69
N SER A 51 4.39 1.34 -14.47
CA SER A 51 3.48 1.21 -13.34
C SER A 51 4.30 1.27 -12.05
N ALA A 52 3.64 1.38 -10.91
CA ALA A 52 4.23 1.17 -9.60
C ALA A 52 3.37 0.20 -8.81
N GLU A 53 4.00 -0.56 -7.92
CA GLU A 53 3.30 -1.40 -6.94
C GLU A 53 4.15 -1.57 -5.69
N SER A 54 3.50 -2.04 -4.61
CA SER A 54 4.14 -2.46 -3.37
C SER A 54 3.64 -3.85 -3.01
N CYS A 55 4.54 -4.74 -2.63
CA CYS A 55 4.15 -6.09 -2.19
C CYS A 55 5.14 -6.66 -1.18
N SER A 56 4.77 -7.79 -0.57
CA SER A 56 5.67 -8.55 0.29
C SER A 56 6.92 -8.99 -0.48
N ALA A 57 8.09 -8.92 0.16
CA ALA A 57 9.35 -9.43 -0.38
C ALA A 57 9.27 -10.89 -0.83
N TYR A 58 8.34 -11.68 -0.27
CA TYR A 58 8.05 -13.05 -0.70
C TYR A 58 7.73 -13.17 -2.19
N PHE A 59 7.08 -12.17 -2.78
CA PHE A 59 6.71 -12.17 -4.20
C PHE A 59 7.84 -11.67 -5.11
N ILE A 60 8.93 -11.15 -4.54
CA ILE A 60 10.03 -10.59 -5.32
C ILE A 60 11.01 -11.68 -5.68
N LYS A 61 11.24 -11.86 -6.98
CA LYS A 61 12.23 -12.79 -7.51
C LYS A 61 13.26 -12.03 -8.31
N LYS A 62 14.54 -12.23 -7.98
CA LYS A 62 15.65 -11.65 -8.75
C LYS A 62 15.52 -12.07 -10.21
N LEU A 63 15.69 -11.11 -11.11
CA LEU A 63 15.70 -11.39 -12.54
C LEU A 63 16.97 -12.20 -12.89
N PRO A 64 16.86 -13.30 -13.67
CA PRO A 64 18.01 -14.05 -14.14
C PRO A 64 18.98 -13.17 -14.95
N GLU A 65 20.25 -13.54 -15.00
CA GLU A 65 21.28 -12.73 -15.67
C GLU A 65 21.00 -12.48 -17.16
N TYR A 66 20.58 -13.52 -17.89
CA TYR A 66 20.22 -13.40 -19.32
C TYR A 66 19.04 -12.43 -19.57
N GLU A 67 18.10 -12.34 -18.63
CA GLU A 67 16.99 -11.38 -18.71
C GLU A 67 17.47 -9.96 -18.43
N VAL A 68 18.40 -9.79 -17.48
CA VAL A 68 19.03 -8.48 -17.18
C VAL A 68 19.81 -7.96 -18.38
N GLU A 69 20.57 -8.82 -19.05
CA GLU A 69 21.28 -8.48 -20.29
C GLU A 69 20.32 -7.97 -21.36
N LYS A 70 19.20 -8.70 -21.57
CA LYS A 70 18.16 -8.30 -22.51
C LYS A 70 17.50 -6.97 -22.15
N VAL A 71 17.26 -6.69 -20.88
CA VAL A 71 16.77 -5.39 -20.41
C VAL A 71 17.77 -4.29 -20.76
N ASN A 72 19.06 -4.52 -20.54
CA ASN A 72 20.13 -3.56 -20.86
C ASN A 72 20.24 -3.30 -22.37
N GLU A 73 20.06 -4.32 -23.20
CA GLU A 73 19.98 -4.15 -24.67
C GLU A 73 18.79 -3.27 -25.08
N ILE A 74 17.61 -3.52 -24.51
CA ILE A 74 16.42 -2.72 -24.77
C ILE A 74 16.63 -1.26 -24.36
N ILE A 75 17.28 -1.02 -23.21
CA ILE A 75 17.64 0.33 -22.75
C ILE A 75 18.57 1.00 -23.74
N LYS A 76 19.63 0.32 -24.20
CA LYS A 76 20.56 0.87 -25.20
C LYS A 76 19.86 1.25 -26.51
N LEU A 77 18.94 0.39 -26.98
CA LEU A 77 18.19 0.63 -28.21
C LEU A 77 17.10 1.70 -28.03
N ASN A 78 16.57 1.88 -26.82
CA ASN A 78 15.44 2.75 -26.53
C ASN A 78 15.75 3.68 -25.34
N ASN A 79 16.88 4.39 -25.38
CA ASN A 79 17.35 5.19 -24.24
C ASN A 79 16.29 6.19 -23.72
N LYS A 80 15.50 6.79 -24.63
CA LYS A 80 14.39 7.67 -24.26
C LYS A 80 13.37 7.00 -23.33
N TRP A 81 13.06 5.71 -23.53
CA TRP A 81 12.14 5.00 -22.63
C TRP A 81 12.74 4.89 -21.23
N TYR A 82 14.05 4.67 -21.14
CA TYR A 82 14.72 4.58 -19.85
C TYR A 82 14.77 5.94 -19.14
N GLU A 83 15.02 7.03 -19.86
CA GLU A 83 14.93 8.39 -19.31
C GLU A 83 13.53 8.70 -18.79
N GLU A 84 12.49 8.40 -19.58
CA GLU A 84 11.09 8.54 -19.13
C GLU A 84 10.81 7.69 -17.89
N PHE A 85 11.36 6.47 -17.82
CA PHE A 85 11.22 5.57 -16.68
C PHE A 85 11.95 6.06 -15.42
N LEU A 86 13.13 6.68 -15.56
CA LEU A 86 13.84 7.30 -14.44
C LEU A 86 13.02 8.45 -13.83
N ASN A 87 12.36 9.23 -14.68
CA ASN A 87 11.50 10.34 -14.28
C ASN A 87 10.08 9.91 -13.85
N TYR A 88 9.67 8.67 -14.15
CA TYR A 88 8.36 8.16 -13.80
C TYR A 88 8.21 8.03 -12.28
N GLN A 89 7.28 8.80 -11.72
CA GLN A 89 6.86 8.72 -10.33
C GLN A 89 5.37 8.35 -10.28
N LYS A 90 5.08 7.26 -9.57
CA LYS A 90 3.72 6.90 -9.19
C LYS A 90 3.74 6.40 -7.77
N PHE A 91 3.02 7.09 -6.90
CA PHE A 91 2.87 6.71 -5.51
C PHE A 91 1.93 5.51 -5.39
N VAL A 92 2.19 4.68 -4.39
CA VAL A 92 1.36 3.52 -4.07
C VAL A 92 0.87 3.69 -2.65
N ASP A 93 -0.42 3.99 -2.51
CA ASP A 93 -1.05 4.14 -1.21
C ASP A 93 -1.34 2.77 -0.58
N SER A 94 -1.20 2.70 0.73
CA SER A 94 -1.61 1.53 1.50
C SER A 94 -2.98 1.80 2.15
N ILE A 95 -3.93 0.90 1.96
CA ILE A 95 -5.30 1.07 2.44
C ILE A 95 -5.60 0.05 3.54
N TYR A 96 -6.04 0.53 4.70
CA TYR A 96 -6.63 -0.29 5.74
C TYR A 96 -8.15 -0.11 5.77
N ASN A 97 -8.87 -1.19 5.51
CA ASN A 97 -10.33 -1.18 5.51
C ASN A 97 -10.86 -1.63 6.87
N LEU A 98 -11.62 -0.76 7.52
CA LEU A 98 -12.41 -1.07 8.70
C LEU A 98 -13.88 -1.19 8.29
N SER A 99 -14.35 -2.43 8.13
CA SER A 99 -15.74 -2.72 7.77
C SER A 99 -16.61 -2.85 9.03
N LEU A 100 -17.68 -2.06 9.07
CA LEU A 100 -18.56 -1.91 10.23
C LEU A 100 -20.01 -2.17 9.82
N TYR A 101 -20.85 -2.37 10.83
CA TYR A 101 -22.29 -2.23 10.69
C TYR A 101 -22.71 -0.92 11.34
N VAL A 102 -23.56 -0.13 10.70
CA VAL A 102 -24.13 1.07 11.31
C VAL A 102 -25.64 1.03 11.15
N SER A 103 -26.36 1.17 12.27
CA SER A 103 -27.79 0.87 12.34
C SER A 103 -28.67 1.96 11.72
N ASN A 104 -28.23 3.22 11.80
CA ASN A 104 -28.94 4.37 11.28
C ASN A 104 -28.00 5.43 10.70
N SER A 105 -28.54 6.35 9.91
CA SER A 105 -27.78 7.41 9.25
C SER A 105 -27.16 8.42 10.23
N THR A 106 -27.81 8.69 11.35
CA THR A 106 -27.31 9.63 12.36
C THR A 106 -26.02 9.13 13.01
N GLU A 107 -26.00 7.89 13.48
CA GLU A 107 -24.78 7.22 14.00
C GLU A 107 -23.66 7.23 12.97
N ARG A 108 -23.99 7.01 11.69
CA ARG A 108 -23.02 7.01 10.60
C ARG A 108 -22.35 8.37 10.45
N GLU A 109 -23.13 9.45 10.44
CA GLU A 109 -22.58 10.80 10.32
C GLU A 109 -21.79 11.23 11.55
N ILE A 110 -22.23 10.85 12.76
CA ILE A 110 -21.47 11.06 14.01
C ILE A 110 -20.11 10.36 13.92
N PHE A 111 -20.09 9.10 13.48
CA PHE A 111 -18.85 8.36 13.31
C PHE A 111 -17.92 9.00 12.29
N LYS A 112 -18.44 9.32 11.09
CA LYS A 112 -17.65 9.98 10.03
C LYS A 112 -16.97 11.24 10.57
N LYS A 113 -17.72 12.08 11.28
CA LYS A 113 -17.21 13.31 11.89
C LYS A 113 -16.14 13.03 12.95
N SER A 114 -16.38 12.08 13.84
CA SER A 114 -15.43 11.72 14.90
C SER A 114 -14.09 11.22 14.33
N ILE A 115 -14.13 10.38 13.29
CA ILE A 115 -12.92 9.88 12.65
C ILE A 115 -12.19 10.98 11.89
N ASP A 116 -12.91 11.81 11.14
CA ASP A 116 -12.32 12.94 10.41
C ASP A 116 -11.63 13.93 11.37
N GLU A 117 -12.27 14.27 12.49
CA GLU A 117 -11.68 15.08 13.55
C GLU A 117 -10.44 14.42 14.16
N LYS A 118 -10.49 13.11 14.43
CA LYS A 118 -9.35 12.38 14.98
C LYS A 118 -8.16 12.38 14.01
N CYS A 119 -8.40 12.09 12.72
CA CYS A 119 -7.38 12.15 11.66
C CYS A 119 -6.72 13.53 11.60
N LYS A 120 -7.50 14.61 11.71
CA LYS A 120 -6.98 15.99 11.70
C LYS A 120 -6.22 16.36 12.97
N SER A 121 -6.62 15.83 14.13
CA SER A 121 -6.02 16.17 15.43
C SER A 121 -4.64 15.55 15.66
N VAL A 122 -4.36 14.40 15.02
CA VAL A 122 -3.09 13.71 15.18
C VAL A 122 -2.11 14.22 14.12
N ASN A 123 -1.30 15.22 14.47
CA ASN A 123 -0.25 15.76 13.59
C ASN A 123 0.68 14.67 12.99
N GLY A 124 0.79 13.53 13.67
CA GLY A 124 1.56 12.36 13.21
C GLY A 124 0.83 11.38 12.29
N GLY A 125 -0.47 11.58 11.99
CA GLY A 125 -1.34 10.58 11.36
C GLY A 125 -1.74 9.45 12.32
N LEU A 126 -2.67 8.59 11.90
CA LEU A 126 -3.13 7.46 12.71
C LEU A 126 -2.28 6.22 12.42
N SER A 127 -1.87 5.49 13.46
CA SER A 127 -1.38 4.12 13.31
C SER A 127 -2.55 3.13 13.37
N LYS A 128 -2.32 1.89 12.95
CA LYS A 128 -3.33 0.83 13.08
C LYS A 128 -3.75 0.59 14.53
N GLU A 129 -2.83 0.72 15.48
CA GLU A 129 -3.12 0.61 16.91
C GLU A 129 -4.13 1.67 17.36
N ILE A 130 -3.91 2.93 16.98
CA ILE A 130 -4.83 4.03 17.28
C ILE A 130 -6.20 3.77 16.64
N ILE A 131 -6.23 3.27 15.40
CA ILE A 131 -7.49 2.91 14.70
C ILE A 131 -8.24 1.80 15.46
N ASN A 132 -7.54 0.79 15.95
CA ASN A 132 -8.15 -0.31 16.71
C ASN A 132 -8.68 0.15 18.09
N GLN A 133 -8.13 1.24 18.64
CA GLN A 133 -8.58 1.85 19.91
C GLN A 133 -9.70 2.88 19.72
N LEU A 134 -10.13 3.15 18.48
CA LEU A 134 -11.26 4.05 18.26
C LEU A 134 -12.49 3.52 19.03
N PRO A 135 -13.33 4.41 19.58
CA PRO A 135 -14.52 4.02 20.32
C PRO A 135 -15.55 3.43 19.35
N LEU A 136 -15.34 2.17 18.98
CA LEU A 136 -16.24 1.38 18.15
C LEU A 136 -17.45 0.88 18.95
N SER A 137 -17.47 1.11 20.26
CA SER A 137 -18.40 0.52 21.23
C SER A 137 -19.89 0.82 20.98
N GLU A 138 -20.23 1.82 20.16
CA GLU A 138 -21.62 2.07 19.74
C GLU A 138 -21.96 1.47 18.36
N LEU A 139 -20.97 1.28 17.48
CA LEU A 139 -21.12 0.76 16.11
C LEU A 139 -20.89 -0.75 16.01
N ASP A 140 -20.18 -1.30 16.99
CA ASP A 140 -19.85 -2.73 17.11
C ASP A 140 -20.88 -3.48 17.99
N ASN A 141 -22.01 -2.84 18.33
CA ASN A 141 -23.17 -3.48 18.96
C ASN A 141 -23.71 -4.68 18.15
N ASN A 142 -23.22 -4.86 16.93
CA ASN A 142 -23.53 -5.95 16.02
C ASN A 142 -22.33 -6.84 15.67
N LYS A 143 -21.39 -7.10 16.59
CA LYS A 143 -20.39 -8.18 16.46
C LYS A 143 -20.98 -9.56 16.11
N LYS A 144 -22.30 -9.75 16.33
CA LYS A 144 -23.05 -10.99 16.00
C LYS A 144 -23.71 -10.99 14.62
N SER A 145 -23.73 -9.86 13.92
CA SER A 145 -24.30 -9.75 12.57
C SER A 145 -23.19 -9.82 11.53
N THR A 146 -23.33 -10.71 10.56
CA THR A 146 -22.43 -10.80 9.39
C THR A 146 -22.61 -9.65 8.41
N ILE A 147 -23.63 -8.81 8.60
CA ILE A 147 -23.96 -7.72 7.69
C ILE A 147 -23.00 -6.56 7.95
N ARG A 148 -22.20 -6.21 6.94
CA ARG A 148 -21.38 -4.99 6.89
C ARG A 148 -21.98 -4.07 5.82
N ASN A 149 -22.43 -2.88 6.21
CA ASN A 149 -23.09 -1.91 5.33
C ASN A 149 -22.29 -0.59 5.21
N PHE A 150 -21.08 -0.57 5.75
CA PHE A 150 -20.24 0.62 5.84
C PHE A 150 -18.77 0.24 5.95
N THR A 151 -17.89 0.96 5.25
CA THR A 151 -16.43 0.79 5.39
C THR A 151 -15.73 2.13 5.51
N ALA A 152 -14.90 2.27 6.54
CA ALA A 152 -13.90 3.34 6.62
C ALA A 152 -12.58 2.84 6.03
N GLN A 153 -12.12 3.50 4.97
CA GLN A 153 -10.84 3.24 4.32
C GLN A 153 -9.83 4.25 4.84
N PHE A 154 -8.91 3.79 5.68
CA PHE A 154 -7.78 4.59 6.14
C PHE A 154 -6.66 4.48 5.10
N ILE A 155 -6.14 5.62 4.64
CA ILE A 155 -5.20 5.68 3.52
C ILE A 155 -3.86 6.21 4.03
N SER A 156 -2.83 5.40 3.84
CA SER A 156 -1.43 5.76 4.06
C SER A 156 -0.84 6.19 2.73
N ILE A 157 -0.67 7.51 2.58
CA ILE A 157 -0.23 8.15 1.34
C ILE A 157 1.18 7.67 1.02
N ASN A 158 1.38 7.16 -0.20
CA ASN A 158 2.64 6.57 -0.65
C ASN A 158 3.20 5.49 0.31
N SER A 159 2.31 4.82 1.04
CA SER A 159 2.65 3.85 2.07
C SER A 159 3.69 4.41 3.03
N GLU A 160 3.37 5.56 3.64
CA GLU A 160 4.21 6.21 4.63
C GLU A 160 4.40 5.31 5.85
N ILE A 161 5.65 5.15 6.26
CA ILE A 161 6.04 4.32 7.39
C ILE A 161 6.82 5.17 8.40
N LYS A 162 6.43 5.06 9.66
CA LYS A 162 7.14 5.65 10.79
C LYS A 162 7.22 4.62 11.91
N ASP A 163 8.40 4.45 12.48
CA ASP A 163 8.64 3.48 13.56
C ASP A 163 8.14 2.07 13.20
N ARG A 164 8.35 1.65 11.93
CA ARG A 164 7.89 0.38 11.34
C ARG A 164 6.37 0.18 11.27
N GLN A 165 5.59 1.26 11.41
CA GLN A 165 4.14 1.23 11.29
C GLN A 165 3.67 2.10 10.12
N LEU A 166 2.62 1.64 9.43
CA LEU A 166 1.95 2.47 8.44
C LEU A 166 1.24 3.64 9.12
N ILE A 167 1.42 4.82 8.54
CA ILE A 167 0.78 6.05 8.98
C ILE A 167 -0.34 6.40 8.02
N TYR A 168 -1.57 6.42 8.53
CA TYR A 168 -2.77 6.78 7.79
C TYR A 168 -3.10 8.26 8.00
N ARG A 169 -3.15 9.01 6.90
CA ARG A 169 -3.38 10.47 6.92
C ARG A 169 -4.76 10.86 6.43
N GLU A 170 -5.37 10.02 5.61
CA GLU A 170 -6.68 10.27 5.03
C GLU A 170 -7.64 9.16 5.40
N VAL A 171 -8.93 9.51 5.42
CA VAL A 171 -10.00 8.55 5.56
C VAL A 171 -11.06 8.79 4.49
N ARG A 172 -11.50 7.72 3.86
CA ARG A 172 -12.63 7.70 2.93
C ARG A 172 -13.70 6.77 3.46
N PHE A 173 -14.96 7.11 3.23
CA PHE A 173 -16.07 6.24 3.59
C PHE A 173 -16.71 5.64 2.33
N LEU A 174 -17.04 4.35 2.41
CA LEU A 174 -17.78 3.61 1.40
C LEU A 174 -19.11 3.14 2.00
N ASP A 175 -20.19 3.54 1.37
CA ASP A 175 -21.56 3.14 1.70
C ASP A 175 -22.00 2.02 0.73
N PHE A 176 -22.60 0.96 1.27
CA PHE A 176 -23.10 -0.20 0.52
C PHE A 176 -24.58 -0.45 0.80
#